data_AF-A0A950WD26-F1
#
_entry.id   AF-A0A950WD26-F1
#
_cell.length_a   1.000
_cell.length_b   1.000
_cell.length_c   1.000
_cell.angle_alpha   90.00
_cell.angle_beta   90.00
_cell.angle_gamma   90.00
#
_symmetry.space_group_name_H-M   'P 1'
#
loop_
_entity.id
_entity.type
_entity.pdbx_description
1 polymer ?
#
loop_
_entity_poly.entity_id
_entity_poly.type
_entity_poly.pdbx_seq_one_letter_code
_entity_poly.pdbx_strand_id
1 'polypeptide(L)'
;MPRNVGHLVDDILEAIARIERLTAGKTFEDFDASWELQWLIQRGIEVISEASRGIPDKLKALQPEIPWRRVSGIGNVLRHDYDGLSNRILWNVVEDELPKLRRAVEAIRSSDQSNPA
;
A
#
# COMPACT_ATOMS: atom_id res chain seq x y z
N MET A 1 -3.21 -15.17 17.07
CA MET A 1 -3.41 -16.04 15.89
C MET A 1 -2.89 -15.29 14.67
N PRO A 2 -2.17 -15.93 13.74
CA PRO A 2 -1.77 -15.27 12.50
C PRO A 2 -3.03 -14.81 11.75
N ARG A 3 -3.05 -13.56 11.26
CA ARG A 3 -4.17 -13.04 10.47
C ARG A 3 -4.28 -13.87 9.19
N ASN A 4 -5.51 -14.21 8.79
CA ASN A 4 -5.78 -14.89 7.53
C ASN A 4 -5.28 -14.02 6.36
N VAL A 5 -4.64 -14.64 5.37
CA VAL A 5 -4.09 -13.97 4.18
C VAL A 5 -5.15 -13.16 3.44
N GLY A 6 -6.37 -13.69 3.31
CA GLY A 6 -7.49 -12.97 2.70
C GLY A 6 -7.78 -11.64 3.40
N HIS A 7 -7.80 -11.61 4.73
CA HIS A 7 -7.99 -10.36 5.48
C HIS A 7 -6.84 -9.37 5.29
N LEU A 8 -5.60 -9.85 5.16
CA LEU A 8 -4.43 -8.99 4.89
C LEU A 8 -4.50 -8.38 3.50
N VAL A 9 -4.90 -9.18 2.52
CA VAL A 9 -5.12 -8.73 1.14
C VAL A 9 -6.24 -7.71 1.07
N ASP A 10 -7.37 -7.96 1.74
CA ASP A 10 -8.50 -7.03 1.80
C ASP A 10 -8.12 -5.70 2.47
N ASP A 11 -7.34 -5.73 3.56
CA ASP A 11 -6.83 -4.51 4.22
C ASP A 11 -6.01 -3.64 3.24
N ILE A 12 -5.13 -4.25 2.44
CA ILE A 12 -4.31 -3.53 1.46
C ILE A 12 -5.19 -2.92 0.36
N LEU A 13 -6.11 -3.70 -0.20
CA LEU A 13 -6.98 -3.24 -1.29
C LEU A 13 -7.90 -2.11 -0.84
N GLU A 14 -8.47 -2.21 0.35
CA GLU A 14 -9.32 -1.16 0.93
C GLU A 14 -8.52 0.12 1.20
N ALA A 15 -7.30 0.00 1.73
CA ALA A 15 -6.43 1.15 1.96
C ALA A 15 -6.05 1.84 0.63
N ILE A 16 -5.70 1.08 -0.41
CA ILE A 16 -5.42 1.63 -1.74
C ILE A 16 -6.66 2.32 -2.30
N ALA A 17 -7.83 1.69 -2.25
CA ALA A 17 -9.07 2.26 -2.76
C ALA A 17 -9.45 3.57 -2.06
N ARG A 18 -9.19 3.69 -0.75
CA ARG A 18 -9.40 4.95 0.00
C ARG A 18 -8.44 6.04 -0.46
N ILE A 19 -7.16 5.71 -0.64
CA ILE A 19 -6.16 6.67 -1.15
C ILE A 19 -6.56 7.15 -2.55
N GLU A 20 -6.87 6.23 -3.48
CA GLU A 20 -7.30 6.56 -4.84
C GLU A 20 -8.53 7.48 -4.85
N ARG A 21 -9.52 7.24 -3.97
CA ARG A 21 -10.71 8.12 -3.84
C ARG A 21 -10.36 9.50 -3.30
N LEU A 22 -9.43 9.58 -2.35
CA LEU A 22 -8.98 10.85 -1.78
C LEU A 22 -8.20 11.67 -2.80
N THR A 23 -7.45 11.03 -3.71
CA THR A 23 -6.60 11.71 -4.71
C THR A 23 -7.25 11.85 -6.08
N ALA A 24 -8.42 11.25 -6.31
CA ALA A 24 -9.14 11.34 -7.57
C ALA A 24 -9.35 12.81 -8.02
N GLY A 25 -8.79 13.14 -9.19
CA GLY A 25 -8.90 14.48 -9.78
C GLY A 25 -8.06 15.55 -9.09
N LYS A 26 -7.16 15.18 -8.17
CA LYS A 26 -6.26 16.11 -7.48
C LYS A 26 -4.89 16.15 -8.15
N THR A 27 -4.28 17.32 -8.09
CA THR A 27 -2.89 17.54 -8.51
C THR A 27 -1.92 17.34 -7.34
N PHE A 28 -0.62 17.34 -7.65
CA PHE A 28 0.41 17.36 -6.61
C PHE A 28 0.28 18.61 -5.73
N GLU A 29 -0.04 19.76 -6.31
CA GLU A 29 -0.19 21.03 -5.61
C GLU A 29 -1.37 20.99 -4.63
N ASP A 30 -2.49 20.37 -5.01
CA ASP A 30 -3.64 20.17 -4.10
C ASP A 30 -3.27 19.29 -2.90
N PHE A 31 -2.45 18.27 -3.13
CA PHE A 31 -1.94 17.39 -2.09
C PHE A 31 -0.92 18.09 -1.19
N ASP A 32 0.04 18.81 -1.76
CA ASP A 32 1.10 19.51 -1.03
C ASP A 32 0.55 20.64 -0.16
N ALA A 33 -0.56 21.25 -0.58
CA ALA A 33 -1.26 22.30 0.17
C ALA A 33 -2.20 21.78 1.28
N SER A 34 -2.48 20.47 1.36
CA SER A 34 -3.41 19.90 2.36
C SER A 34 -2.72 18.92 3.30
N TRP A 35 -2.51 19.37 4.53
CA TRP A 35 -1.98 18.53 5.61
C TRP A 35 -2.92 17.36 5.93
N GLU A 36 -4.24 17.51 5.75
CA GLU A 36 -5.22 16.44 5.95
C GLU A 36 -5.04 15.33 4.92
N LEU A 37 -4.86 15.67 3.64
CA LEU A 37 -4.60 14.70 2.58
C LEU A 37 -3.29 13.95 2.85
N GLN A 38 -2.23 14.68 3.19
CA GLN A 38 -0.94 14.10 3.57
C GLN A 38 -1.11 13.10 4.71
N TRP A 39 -1.79 13.50 5.79
CA TRP A 39 -2.00 12.66 6.96
C TRP A 39 -2.80 11.39 6.64
N LEU A 40 -3.90 11.51 5.90
CA LEU A 40 -4.74 10.37 5.52
C LEU A 40 -4.02 9.39 4.60
N ILE A 41 -3.24 9.90 3.64
CA ILE A 41 -2.46 9.08 2.71
C ILE A 41 -1.34 8.34 3.44
N GLN A 42 -0.60 9.03 4.31
CA GLN A 42 0.43 8.40 5.15
C GLN A 42 -0.17 7.26 5.97
N ARG A 43 -1.34 7.49 6.59
CA ARG A 43 -2.04 6.45 7.35
C ARG A 43 -2.42 5.25 6.49
N GLY A 44 -2.91 5.47 5.27
CA GLY A 44 -3.22 4.37 4.34
C GLY A 44 -1.97 3.57 3.98
N ILE A 45 -0.84 4.23 3.72
CA ILE A 45 0.44 3.57 3.42
C ILE A 45 0.97 2.76 4.61
N GLU A 46 0.81 3.26 5.85
CA GLU A 46 1.15 2.48 7.04
C GLU A 46 0.36 1.17 7.14
N VAL A 47 -0.95 1.23 6.87
CA VAL A 47 -1.83 0.04 6.87
C VAL A 47 -1.36 -0.96 5.81
N ILE A 48 -1.08 -0.48 4.59
CA ILE A 48 -0.54 -1.30 3.50
C ILE A 48 0.78 -1.94 3.92
N SER A 49 1.68 -1.17 4.52
CA SER A 49 2.99 -1.64 4.97
C SER A 49 2.86 -2.75 6.01
N GLU A 50 2.01 -2.57 7.03
CA GLU A 50 1.77 -3.56 8.06
C GLU A 50 1.13 -4.84 7.51
N ALA A 51 0.07 -4.71 6.72
CA ALA A 51 -0.61 -5.86 6.13
C ALA A 51 0.32 -6.66 5.18
N SER A 52 1.18 -5.97 4.42
CA SER A 52 2.14 -6.62 3.51
C SER A 52 3.17 -7.49 4.23
N ARG A 53 3.51 -7.19 5.50
CA ARG A 53 4.42 -8.03 6.30
C ARG A 53 3.85 -9.42 6.54
N GLY A 54 2.53 -9.51 6.71
CA GLY A 54 1.84 -10.77 6.97
C GLY A 54 1.61 -11.65 5.73
N ILE A 55 1.80 -11.13 4.51
CA ILE A 55 1.65 -11.95 3.29
C ILE A 55 2.81 -12.98 3.23
N PRO A 56 2.51 -14.29 3.06
CA PRO A 56 3.53 -15.33 2.93
C PRO A 56 4.49 -15.10 1.75
N ASP A 57 5.77 -15.42 1.94
CA ASP A 57 6.80 -15.24 0.91
C ASP A 57 6.51 -16.03 -0.38
N LYS A 58 5.86 -17.20 -0.27
CA LYS A 58 5.42 -17.98 -1.44
C LYS A 58 4.47 -17.21 -2.36
N LEU A 59 3.62 -16.34 -1.81
CA LEU A 59 2.68 -15.52 -2.58
C LEU A 59 3.36 -14.26 -3.10
N LYS A 60 4.23 -13.64 -2.30
CA LYS A 60 5.08 -12.52 -2.74
C LYS A 60 5.96 -12.91 -3.93
N ALA A 61 6.49 -14.13 -3.94
CA ALA A 61 7.33 -14.66 -5.02
C ALA A 61 6.59 -14.81 -6.36
N LEU A 62 5.26 -14.88 -6.36
CA LEU A 62 4.45 -14.87 -7.58
C LEU A 62 4.32 -13.48 -8.21
N GLN A 63 4.69 -12.42 -7.49
CA GLN A 63 4.65 -11.02 -7.93
C GLN A 63 6.03 -10.37 -7.72
N PRO A 64 7.09 -10.85 -8.42
CA PRO A 64 8.48 -10.44 -8.20
C PRO A 64 8.78 -8.99 -8.61
N GLU A 65 7.93 -8.38 -9.43
CA GLU A 65 8.03 -6.98 -9.84
C GLU A 65 7.73 -6.01 -8.70
N ILE A 66 7.01 -6.47 -7.66
CA ILE A 66 6.72 -5.66 -6.49
C ILE A 66 7.89 -5.73 -5.51
N PRO A 67 8.48 -4.60 -5.11
CA PRO A 67 9.58 -4.58 -4.14
C PRO A 67 9.03 -4.76 -2.72
N TRP A 68 8.56 -5.96 -2.38
CA TRP A 68 7.88 -6.26 -1.11
C TRP A 68 8.63 -5.81 0.13
N ARG A 69 9.97 -5.90 0.12
CA ARG A 69 10.82 -5.38 1.20
C ARG A 69 10.63 -3.88 1.41
N ARG A 70 10.55 -3.09 0.33
CA ARG A 70 10.29 -1.64 0.40
C ARG A 70 8.86 -1.35 0.85
N VAL A 71 7.87 -2.09 0.35
CA VAL A 71 6.46 -1.97 0.78
C VAL A 71 6.33 -2.23 2.28
N SER A 72 6.95 -3.29 2.78
CA SER A 72 6.99 -3.58 4.22
C SER A 72 7.89 -2.63 5.03
N GLY A 73 8.73 -1.83 4.37
CA GLY A 73 9.68 -0.91 5.02
C GLY A 73 9.14 0.51 5.15
N ILE A 74 8.31 0.97 4.20
CA ILE A 74 7.87 2.38 4.11
C ILE A 74 7.12 2.85 5.37
N GLY A 75 6.34 1.97 6.01
CA GLY A 75 5.65 2.31 7.26
C GLY A 75 6.58 2.49 8.47
N ASN A 76 7.85 2.06 8.41
CA ASN A 76 8.85 2.44 9.42
C ASN A 76 9.39 3.84 9.14
N VAL A 77 9.65 4.16 7.86
CA VAL A 77 10.12 5.49 7.44
C VAL A 77 9.09 6.55 7.84
N LEU A 78 7.81 6.31 7.56
CA LEU A 78 6.72 7.23 7.95
C LEU A 78 6.56 7.39 9.47
N ARG A 79 6.99 6.43 10.29
CA ARG A 79 6.89 6.53 11.76
C ARG A 79 8.09 7.20 12.42
N HIS A 80 9.26 7.11 11.81
CA HIS A 80 10.52 7.51 12.46
C HIS A 80 11.23 8.67 11.74
N ASP A 81 11.04 8.82 10.43
CA ASP A 81 11.69 9.81 9.58
C ASP A 81 10.66 10.61 8.76
N TYR A 82 9.47 10.89 9.34
CA TYR A 82 8.39 11.59 8.62
C TYR A 82 8.80 12.99 8.12
N ASP A 83 9.70 13.66 8.84
CA ASP A 83 10.30 14.95 8.42
C ASP A 83 11.24 14.80 7.20
N GLY A 84 11.73 13.59 6.92
CA GLY A 84 12.70 13.31 5.86
C GLY A 84 12.07 12.85 4.53
N LEU A 85 10.80 12.45 4.53
CA LEU A 85 10.13 12.00 3.31
C LEU A 85 9.49 13.19 2.57
N SER A 86 10.06 13.56 1.43
CA SER A 86 9.46 14.60 0.58
C SER A 86 8.04 14.22 0.16
N ASN A 87 7.11 15.18 0.27
CA ASN A 87 5.76 15.09 -0.28
C ASN A 87 5.74 14.65 -1.75
N ARG A 88 6.76 15.02 -2.53
CA ARG A 88 6.93 14.57 -3.92
C ARG A 88 7.09 13.05 -4.02
N ILE A 89 7.86 12.44 -3.12
CA ILE A 89 8.05 10.98 -3.08
C ILE A 89 6.74 10.31 -2.68
N LEU A 90 6.06 10.84 -1.66
CA LEU A 90 4.79 10.31 -1.20
C LEU A 90 3.73 10.34 -2.32
N TRP A 91 3.66 11.44 -3.07
CA TRP A 91 2.77 11.57 -4.23
C TRP A 91 3.12 10.58 -5.35
N ASN A 92 4.41 10.40 -5.67
CA ASN A 92 4.82 9.39 -6.66
C ASN A 92 4.45 7.96 -6.23
N VAL A 93 4.50 7.65 -4.93
CA VAL A 93 4.02 6.35 -4.43
C VAL A 93 2.54 6.18 -4.74
N VAL A 94 1.73 7.23 -4.54
CA VAL A 94 0.29 7.19 -4.82
C VAL A 94 0.01 6.98 -6.31
N GLU A 95 0.64 7.76 -7.18
CA GLU A 95 0.37 7.74 -8.62
C GLU A 95 0.96 6.52 -9.34
N ASP A 96 2.20 6.14 -9.00
CA ASP A 96 2.94 5.15 -9.78
C ASP A 96 2.98 3.77 -9.12
N GLU A 97 3.11 3.71 -7.79
CA GLU A 97 3.42 2.46 -7.08
C GLU A 97 2.18 1.76 -6.54
N LEU A 98 1.20 2.51 -5.99
CA LEU A 98 -0.04 1.92 -5.48
C LEU A 98 -0.84 1.18 -6.57
N PRO A 99 -0.98 1.69 -7.82
CA PRO A 99 -1.68 0.95 -8.86
C PRO A 99 -1.00 -0.36 -9.24
N LYS A 100 0.34 -0.42 -9.19
CA LYS A 100 1.11 -1.66 -9.43
C LYS A 100 0.85 -2.65 -8.30
N LEU A 101 0.98 -2.19 -7.05
CA LEU A 101 0.73 -3.02 -5.87
C LEU A 101 -0.70 -3.57 -5.84
N ARG A 102 -1.69 -2.74 -6.20
CA ARG A 102 -3.09 -3.14 -6.28
C ARG A 102 -3.28 -4.35 -7.21
N ARG A 103 -2.76 -4.27 -8.44
CA ARG A 103 -2.87 -5.37 -9.42
C ARG A 103 -2.23 -6.66 -8.91
N ALA A 104 -1.06 -6.56 -8.29
CA ALA A 104 -0.37 -7.71 -7.73
C ALA A 104 -1.15 -8.35 -6.58
N VAL A 105 -1.74 -7.53 -5.69
CA VAL A 105 -2.53 -8.00 -4.55
C VAL A 105 -3.88 -8.58 -5.00
N GLU A 106 -4.52 -8.02 -6.03
CA GLU A 106 -5.71 -8.60 -6.68
C GLU A 106 -5.39 -9.99 -7.27
N ALA A 107 -4.24 -10.15 -7.93
CA ALA A 107 -3.80 -11.45 -8.45
C ALA A 107 -3.53 -12.48 -7.34
N ILE A 108 -2.96 -12.05 -6.21
CA ILE A 108 -2.79 -12.90 -5.01
C ILE A 108 -4.16 -13.34 -4.48
N ARG A 109 -5.14 -12.42 -4.41
CA ARG A 109 -6.51 -12.72 -3.96
C ARG A 109 -7.18 -13.81 -4.81
N SER A 110 -7.08 -13.69 -6.13
CA SER A 110 -7.64 -14.67 -7.08
C SER A 110 -6.94 -16.02 -6.99
N SER A 111 -5.64 -16.05 -6.72
CA SER A 111 -4.86 -17.29 -6.56
C SER A 111 -5.22 -18.04 -5.28
N ASP A 112 -5.50 -17.32 -4.19
CA ASP A 112 -5.92 -17.90 -2.91
C ASP A 112 -7.34 -18.50 -2.98
N GLN A 113 -8.26 -17.85 -3.71
CA GLN A 113 -9.61 -18.37 -3.97
C GLN A 113 -9.63 -19.61 -4.88
N SER A 114 -8.59 -19.81 -5.68
CA SER A 114 -8.47 -20.94 -6.63
C SER A 114 -7.87 -22.19 -6.01
N ASN A 115 -7.39 -22.13 -4.76
CA ASN A 115 -6.86 -23.26 -4.02
C ASN A 115 -7.72 -23.52 -2.77
N PRO A 116 -8.95 -24.06 -2.92
CA PRO A 116 -9.70 -24.54 -1.78
C PRO A 116 -8.87 -25.63 -1.10
N ALA A 117 -8.65 -25.48 0.20
CA ALA A 117 -8.00 -26.48 1.04
C ALA A 117 -8.66 -27.87 0.88
#